data_AF-A0A926FAQ9-F1
#
_entry.id   AF-A0A926FAQ9-F1
#
_cell.length_a   1.000
_cell.length_b   1.000
_cell.length_c   1.000
_cell.angle_alpha   90.00
_cell.angle_beta   90.00
_cell.angle_gamma   90.00
#
_symmetry.space_group_name_H-M   'P 1'
#
loop_
_entity.id
_entity.type
_entity.pdbx_description
1 polymer ?
#
loop_
_entity_poly.entity_id
_entity_poly.type
_entity_poly.pdbx_seq_one_letter_code
_entity_poly.pdbx_strand_id
1 'polypeptide(L)'
;MNEKSIVNNHNQRKKKIPNLYTKKSDCCGCSACYAICPVQAIHMEFDGEGFLYPLIDEHKCIGCYQCLKVCAYKKDKKAKFKRGLDE
;
A
#
# COMPACT_ATOMS: atom_id res chain seq x y z
N MET A 1 25.36 -21.11 33.37
CA MET A 1 23.92 -21.22 33.66
C MET A 1 23.20 -21.03 32.34
N ASN A 2 22.54 -22.09 31.88
CA ASN A 2 21.75 -22.15 30.66
C ASN A 2 20.41 -21.45 30.88
N GLU A 3 19.87 -20.84 29.82
CA GLU A 3 18.46 -21.00 29.47
C GLU A 3 18.32 -20.95 27.95
N LYS A 4 18.52 -22.13 27.33
CA LYS A 4 17.95 -22.43 26.02
C LYS A 4 16.45 -22.67 26.24
N SER A 5 15.63 -21.67 25.96
CA SER A 5 14.19 -21.81 25.69
C SER A 5 14.01 -21.55 24.20
N ILE A 6 14.07 -22.58 23.35
CA ILE A 6 12.89 -23.30 22.86
C ILE A 6 11.79 -22.30 22.44
N VAL A 7 11.95 -21.64 21.29
CA VAL A 7 10.82 -21.24 20.43
C VAL A 7 11.18 -21.46 18.96
N ASN A 8 10.85 -22.68 18.52
CA ASN A 8 10.32 -23.09 17.22
C ASN A 8 10.74 -22.33 15.95
N ASN A 9 11.49 -23.09 15.16
CA ASN A 9 11.67 -22.99 13.72
C ASN A 9 10.32 -22.84 12.98
N HIS A 10 10.03 -21.66 12.44
CA HIS A 10 8.99 -21.44 11.44
C HIS A 10 9.48 -20.40 10.41
N ASN A 11 10.21 -20.89 9.40
CA ASN A 11 10.11 -20.47 7.99
C ASN A 11 9.81 -18.98 7.72
N GLN A 12 10.67 -18.06 8.17
CA GLN A 12 10.49 -16.62 7.98
C GLN A 12 10.80 -16.21 6.52
N ARG A 13 9.88 -16.47 5.59
CA ARG A 13 9.92 -15.88 4.25
C ARG A 13 9.73 -14.36 4.40
N LYS A 14 10.81 -13.59 4.28
CA LYS A 14 10.76 -12.12 4.26
C LYS A 14 9.81 -11.65 3.15
N LYS A 15 8.61 -11.23 3.53
CA LYS A 15 7.59 -10.69 2.60
C LYS A 15 8.03 -9.31 2.10
N LYS A 16 7.90 -9.05 0.80
CA LYS A 16 8.22 -7.74 0.22
C LYS A 16 7.00 -6.82 0.31
N ILE A 17 7.17 -5.67 0.93
CA ILE A 17 6.14 -4.66 1.15
C ILE A 17 6.04 -3.74 -0.08
N PRO A 18 4.83 -3.42 -0.58
CA PRO A 18 4.66 -2.48 -1.68
C PRO A 18 4.97 -1.04 -1.26
N ASN A 19 5.56 -0.26 -2.17
CA ASN A 19 5.68 1.19 -2.01
C ASN A 19 4.50 1.91 -2.71
N LEU A 20 3.69 2.65 -1.96
CA LEU A 20 2.50 3.33 -2.48
C LEU A 20 2.83 4.63 -3.23
N TYR A 21 3.87 5.36 -2.83
CA TYR A 21 4.30 6.60 -3.49
C TYR A 21 5.76 6.95 -3.13
N THR A 22 6.50 7.57 -4.06
CA THR A 22 7.88 8.01 -3.79
C THR A 22 7.92 9.51 -3.55
N LYS A 23 7.14 10.28 -4.33
CA LYS A 23 6.94 11.72 -4.15
C LYS A 23 5.49 11.98 -3.78
N LYS A 24 5.22 13.06 -3.04
CA LYS A 24 3.86 13.50 -2.72
C LYS A 24 2.98 13.61 -3.98
N SER A 25 3.55 14.09 -5.09
CA SER A 25 2.88 14.20 -6.40
C SER A 25 2.41 12.87 -7.01
N ASP A 26 2.89 11.73 -6.52
CA ASP A 26 2.52 10.40 -7.03
C ASP A 26 1.25 9.84 -6.35
N CYS A 27 0.70 10.57 -5.37
CA CYS A 27 -0.49 10.18 -4.61
C CYS A 27 -1.45 11.36 -4.49
N CYS A 28 -2.71 11.16 -4.86
CA CYS A 28 -3.77 12.16 -4.70
C CYS A 28 -4.62 11.98 -3.45
N GLY A 29 -4.27 11.03 -2.55
CA GLY A 29 -5.01 10.80 -1.32
C GLY A 29 -6.39 10.13 -1.48
N CYS A 30 -6.73 9.55 -2.64
CA CYS A 30 -8.08 9.02 -2.94
C CYS A 30 -8.52 7.77 -2.14
N SER A 31 -7.71 7.29 -1.18
CA SER A 31 -7.97 6.14 -0.30
C SER A 31 -8.31 4.80 -0.96
N ALA A 32 -8.21 4.65 -2.29
CA ALA A 32 -8.48 3.38 -2.97
C ALA A 32 -7.58 2.23 -2.48
N CYS A 33 -6.30 2.52 -2.20
CA CYS A 33 -5.36 1.55 -1.65
C CYS A 33 -5.74 1.08 -0.25
N TYR A 34 -6.28 1.98 0.59
CA TYR A 34 -6.84 1.68 1.90
C TYR A 34 -8.04 0.74 1.77
N ALA A 35 -9.02 1.11 0.94
CA ALA A 35 -10.27 0.38 0.78
C ALA A 35 -10.08 -1.06 0.24
N ILE A 36 -9.13 -1.27 -0.69
CA ILE A 36 -8.90 -2.60 -1.29
C ILE A 36 -8.08 -3.54 -0.41
N CYS A 37 -7.46 -3.05 0.69
CA CYS A 37 -6.54 -3.86 1.47
C CYS A 37 -7.30 -4.94 2.25
N PRO A 38 -7.15 -6.25 1.92
CA PRO A 38 -7.97 -7.31 2.52
C PRO A 38 -7.67 -7.57 4.00
N VAL A 39 -6.53 -7.07 4.49
CA VAL A 39 -6.05 -7.23 5.87
C VAL A 39 -5.97 -5.89 6.61
N GLN A 40 -6.53 -4.82 6.02
CA GLN A 40 -6.55 -3.48 6.60
C GLN A 40 -5.18 -3.01 7.12
N ALA A 41 -4.13 -3.30 6.34
CA ALA A 41 -2.75 -2.95 6.66
C ALA A 41 -2.38 -1.52 6.23
N ILE A 42 -3.33 -0.71 5.79
CA ILE A 42 -3.10 0.67 5.35
C ILE A 42 -3.91 1.59 6.25
N HIS A 43 -3.29 2.68 6.70
CA HIS A 43 -3.93 3.81 7.38
C HIS A 43 -3.78 5.06 6.52
N MET A 44 -4.67 6.03 6.70
CA MET A 44 -4.58 7.33 6.02
C MET A 44 -4.29 8.40 7.06
N GLU A 45 -3.26 9.20 6.84
CA GLU A 45 -2.85 10.28 7.74
C GLU A 45 -2.68 11.59 6.98
N PHE A 46 -3.04 12.70 7.64
CA PHE A 46 -2.79 14.04 7.12
C PHE A 46 -1.33 14.42 7.34
N ASP A 47 -0.71 15.03 6.34
CA ASP A 47 0.55 15.73 6.54
C ASP A 47 0.32 17.13 7.16
N GLY A 48 1.42 17.85 7.41
CA GLY A 48 1.36 19.20 8.00
C GLY A 48 0.72 20.27 7.10
N GLU A 49 0.45 19.95 5.83
CA GLU A 49 -0.20 20.83 4.86
C GLU A 49 -1.69 20.49 4.69
N GLY A 50 -2.18 19.44 5.37
CA GLY A 50 -3.57 18.98 5.30
C GLY A 50 -3.87 18.03 4.15
N PHE A 51 -2.85 17.49 3.47
CA PHE A 51 -3.03 16.47 2.44
C PHE A 51 -3.01 15.06 3.06
N LEU A 52 -3.85 14.17 2.55
CA LEU A 52 -4.04 12.82 3.07
C LEU A 52 -3.16 11.79 2.32
N TYR A 53 -2.35 11.03 3.04
CA TYR A 53 -1.46 10.01 2.46
C TYR A 53 -1.57 8.64 3.14
N PRO A 54 -1.32 7.55 2.39
CA PRO A 54 -1.40 6.21 2.96
C PRO A 54 -0.10 5.79 3.65
N LEU A 55 -0.23 5.14 4.82
CA LEU A 55 0.86 4.49 5.56
C LEU A 55 0.60 2.99 5.66
N ILE A 56 1.62 2.16 5.45
CA ILE A 56 1.50 0.69 5.55
C ILE A 56 1.98 0.21 6.91
N ASP A 57 1.13 -0.55 7.61
CA ASP A 57 1.51 -1.42 8.71
C ASP A 57 2.19 -2.69 8.14
N GLU A 58 3.52 -2.75 8.25
CA GLU A 58 4.32 -3.85 7.72
C GLU A 58 4.05 -5.18 8.44
N HIS A 59 3.61 -5.15 9.70
CA HIS A 59 3.29 -6.34 10.46
C HIS A 59 2.03 -7.00 9.91
N LYS A 60 1.00 -6.21 9.58
CA LYS A 60 -0.25 -6.71 8.96
C LYS A 60 -0.14 -7.01 7.48
N CYS A 61 0.67 -6.25 6.74
CA CYS A 61 0.73 -6.35 5.29
C CYS A 61 1.18 -7.75 4.83
N ILE A 62 0.36 -8.45 4.06
CA ILE A 62 0.67 -9.80 3.55
C ILE A 62 1.39 -9.79 2.20
N GLY A 63 1.76 -8.62 1.66
CA GLY A 63 2.45 -8.51 0.38
C GLY A 63 1.61 -8.99 -0.82
N CYS A 64 0.29 -8.74 -0.83
CA CYS A 64 -0.61 -9.16 -1.92
C CYS A 64 -0.67 -8.18 -3.11
N TYR A 65 -0.11 -6.98 -2.96
CA TYR A 65 0.01 -5.93 -3.99
C TYR A 65 -1.33 -5.40 -4.59
N GLN A 66 -2.48 -5.69 -3.98
CA GLN A 66 -3.77 -5.16 -4.45
C GLN A 66 -3.86 -3.63 -4.40
N CYS A 67 -3.20 -3.02 -3.41
CA CYS A 67 -3.08 -1.57 -3.27
C CYS A 67 -2.43 -0.89 -4.49
N LEU A 68 -1.46 -1.55 -5.15
CA LEU A 68 -0.85 -1.02 -6.38
C LEU A 68 -1.76 -1.23 -7.59
N LYS A 69 -2.44 -2.37 -7.68
CA LYS A 69 -3.34 -2.71 -8.80
C LYS A 69 -4.55 -1.77 -8.88
N VAL A 70 -5.11 -1.38 -7.73
CA VAL A 70 -6.26 -0.46 -7.69
C VAL A 70 -5.86 0.98 -8.01
N CYS A 71 -4.60 1.37 -7.72
CA CYS A 71 -4.16 2.75 -7.79
C CYS A 71 -4.10 3.25 -9.25
N ALA A 72 -4.91 4.26 -9.57
CA ALA A 72 -4.95 4.86 -10.91
C ALA A 72 -3.60 5.47 -11.34
N TYR A 73 -2.79 5.93 -10.38
CA TYR A 73 -1.46 6.51 -10.63
C TYR A 73 -0.37 5.44 -10.88
N LYS A 74 -0.65 4.16 -10.59
CA LYS A 74 0.27 3.03 -10.83
C LYS A 74 -0.11 2.20 -12.05
N LYS A 75 -1.29 2.41 -12.64
CA LYS A 75 -1.69 1.73 -13.88
C LYS A 75 -0.85 2.27 -15.03
N ASP A 76 -0.14 1.37 -15.72
CA ASP A 76 0.62 1.70 -16.92
C ASP A 76 -0.27 2.43 -17.94
N LYS A 77 0.26 3.50 -18.55
CA LYS A 77 -0.41 4.41 -19.50
C LYS A 77 -0.78 3.75 -20.85
N LYS A 78 -1.19 2.48 -20.89
CA LYS A 78 -1.67 1.78 -22.09
C LYS A 78 -3.18 1.53 -22.08
N ALA A 79 -3.95 2.42 -21.47
CA ALA A 79 -5.38 2.52 -21.70
C ALA A 79 -5.73 3.94 -22.16
N LYS A 80 -5.26 4.31 -23.36
CA LYS A 80 -5.93 5.34 -24.15
C LYS A 80 -7.25 4.75 -24.65
N PHE A 81 -8.32 4.89 -23.87
CA PHE A 81 -9.67 4.76 -24.39
C PHE A 81 -10.47 5.99 -23.97
N LYS A 82 -10.91 6.75 -24.99
CA LYS A 82 -11.67 7.99 -24.89
C LYS A 82 -12.80 7.86 -23.87
N ARG A 83 -12.78 8.68 -22.82
CA ARG A 83 -14.02 9.16 -22.20
C ARG A 83 -14.17 10.60 -22.63
N GLY A 84 -15.03 10.83 -23.62
CA GLY A 84 -15.61 12.14 -23.83
C GLY A 84 -16.31 12.57 -22.55
N LEU A 85 -15.99 13.79 -22.11
CA LEU A 85 -16.90 14.69 -21.44
C LEU A 85 -16.58 16.04 -22.06
N ASP A 86 -17.44 16.36 -23.01
CA ASP A 86 -17.62 17.63 -23.67
C ASP A 86 -18.35 18.54 -22.66
N GLU A 87 -17.70 19.64 -22.27
CA GLU A 87 -18.27 20.96 -21.98
C GLU A 87 -17.13 21.97 -21.76
#